data_AF-A0A3Q4GMS4-F1
#
_entry.id   AF-A0A3Q4GMS4-F1
#
_cell.length_a   1.000
_cell.length_b   1.000
_cell.length_c   1.000
_cell.angle_alpha   90.00
_cell.angle_beta   90.00
_cell.angle_gamma   90.00
#
_symmetry.space_group_name_H-M   'P 1'
#
loop_
_entity.id
_entity.type
_entity.pdbx_description
1 polymer ?
#
loop_
_entity_poly.entity_id
_entity_poly.type
_entity_poly.pdbx_seq_one_letter_code
_entity_poly.pdbx_strand_id
1 'polypeptide(L)'
;LRLVEVAYKHLSDTYFGVRNKCLQLLGCLGMVDAPLGKENEGAGLRDVQSIISDYFGDQDPRVRTAALKAMLQLHERGMKIHQIIYDQVRAEYVLTAYCTPTVALDV
;
A
#
# COMPACT_ATOMS: atom_id res chain seq x y z
N LEU A 1 7.23 -15.86 6.29
CA LEU A 1 7.69 -14.46 6.17
C LEU A 1 8.64 -14.12 5.00
N ARG A 2 9.18 -15.06 4.22
CA ARG A 2 10.14 -14.73 3.12
C ARG A 2 9.63 -13.78 2.04
N LEU A 3 8.33 -13.78 1.72
CA LEU A 3 7.80 -13.00 0.60
C LEU A 3 7.70 -11.50 0.90
N VAL A 4 7.37 -11.14 2.15
CA VAL A 4 7.27 -9.75 2.62
C VAL A 4 8.67 -9.12 2.68
N GLU A 5 9.66 -9.87 3.16
CA GLU A 5 11.08 -9.43 3.18
C GLU A 5 11.62 -9.18 1.77
N VAL A 6 11.30 -10.07 0.81
CA VAL A 6 11.68 -9.89 -0.59
C VAL A 6 11.00 -8.66 -1.18
N ALA A 7 9.70 -8.48 -0.94
CA ALA A 7 8.99 -7.28 -1.40
C ALA A 7 9.63 -6.00 -0.83
N TYR A 8 9.96 -5.99 0.45
CA TYR A 8 10.64 -4.85 1.09
C TYR A 8 11.98 -4.53 0.44
N LYS A 9 12.82 -5.54 0.17
CA LYS A 9 14.12 -5.36 -0.48
C LYS A 9 14.03 -4.71 -1.86
N HIS A 10 12.94 -4.96 -2.58
CA HIS A 10 12.73 -4.47 -3.95
C HIS A 10 11.87 -3.20 -4.04
N LEU A 11 11.47 -2.61 -2.90
CA LEU A 11 10.73 -1.36 -2.91
C LEU A 11 11.57 -0.15 -3.37
N SER A 12 12.90 -0.19 -3.23
CA SER A 12 13.80 0.85 -3.74
C SER A 12 14.28 0.62 -5.17
N ASP A 13 13.66 -0.32 -5.90
CA ASP A 13 14.04 -0.63 -7.28
C ASP A 13 13.82 0.58 -8.21
N THR A 14 14.70 0.74 -9.19
CA THR A 14 14.65 1.85 -10.14
C THR A 14 13.41 1.76 -11.04
N TYR A 15 12.95 0.55 -11.35
CA TYR A 15 11.77 0.33 -12.17
C TYR A 15 10.49 0.44 -11.34
N PHE A 16 9.65 1.42 -11.70
CA PHE A 16 8.37 1.67 -11.03
C PHE A 16 7.47 0.42 -10.98
N GLY A 17 7.56 -0.47 -11.99
CA GLY A 17 6.79 -1.71 -12.03
C GLY A 17 7.15 -2.70 -10.92
N VAL A 18 8.42 -2.74 -10.50
CA VAL A 18 8.85 -3.58 -9.37
C VAL A 18 8.31 -3.00 -8.07
N ARG A 19 8.45 -1.69 -7.86
CA ARG A 19 7.90 -0.99 -6.68
C ARG A 19 6.39 -1.19 -6.56
N ASN A 20 5.66 -1.02 -7.67
CA ASN A 20 4.22 -1.27 -7.76
C ASN A 20 3.86 -2.69 -7.32
N LYS A 21 4.57 -3.69 -7.83
CA LYS A 21 4.27 -5.09 -7.51
C LYS A 21 4.55 -5.41 -6.05
N CYS A 22 5.62 -4.83 -5.49
CA CYS A 22 5.97 -4.98 -4.09
C CYS A 22 4.91 -4.34 -3.18
N LEU A 23 4.44 -3.13 -3.49
CA LEU A 23 3.35 -2.47 -2.74
C LEU A 23 2.05 -3.28 -2.80
N GLN A 24 1.69 -3.81 -3.98
CA GLN A 24 0.53 -4.70 -4.11
C GLN A 24 0.65 -5.93 -3.22
N LEU A 25 1.83 -6.57 -3.21
CA LEU A 25 2.09 -7.74 -2.36
C LEU A 25 1.98 -7.39 -0.87
N LEU A 26 2.50 -6.25 -0.45
CA LEU A 26 2.43 -5.78 0.94
C LEU A 26 0.99 -5.47 1.37
N GLY A 27 0.19 -4.83 0.53
CA GLY A 27 -1.24 -4.59 0.80
C GLY A 27 -2.06 -5.89 0.89
N CYS A 28 -1.70 -6.91 0.09
CA CYS A 28 -2.38 -8.21 0.10
C CYS A 28 -1.95 -9.11 1.27
N LEU A 29 -0.67 -9.09 1.64
CA LEU A 29 -0.03 -10.06 2.55
C LEU A 29 0.37 -9.48 3.91
N GLY A 30 0.15 -8.19 4.17
CA GLY A 30 0.56 -7.50 5.40
C GLY A 30 -0.03 -8.05 6.71
N MET A 31 -0.75 -9.18 6.67
CA MET A 31 -1.32 -9.90 7.81
C MET A 31 -0.74 -11.31 8.00
N VAL A 32 0.50 -11.59 7.57
CA VAL A 32 1.14 -12.85 7.95
C VAL A 32 1.67 -12.71 9.39
N ASP A 33 0.78 -13.07 10.33
CA ASP A 33 1.03 -13.36 11.76
C ASP A 33 1.23 -12.17 12.72
N ALA A 34 0.16 -11.42 12.99
CA ALA A 34 -0.06 -10.87 14.33
C ALA A 34 -1.36 -11.44 14.88
N PRO A 35 -1.33 -12.32 15.90
CA PRO A 35 -2.53 -12.73 16.60
C PRO A 35 -3.26 -11.50 17.10
N LEU A 36 -4.56 -11.41 16.82
CA LEU A 36 -5.46 -10.42 17.40
C LEU A 36 -5.46 -10.61 18.93
N GLY A 37 -4.52 -9.98 19.62
CA GLY A 37 -4.39 -10.10 21.06
C GLY A 37 -2.94 -10.23 21.52
N LYS A 38 -2.15 -9.19 21.30
CA LYS A 38 -1.26 -8.60 22.29
C LYS A 38 -0.52 -7.44 21.64
N GLU A 39 -0.55 -6.32 22.32
CA GLU A 39 0.34 -5.18 22.18
C GLU A 39 1.79 -5.71 22.14
N ASN A 40 2.30 -6.04 20.95
CA ASN A 40 3.64 -6.56 20.77
C ASN A 40 4.50 -5.42 20.25
N GLU A 41 5.04 -4.67 21.19
CA GLU A 41 6.11 -3.71 21.01
C GLU A 41 7.27 -4.35 20.23
N GLY A 42 7.65 -3.71 19.12
CA GLY A 42 9.00 -3.74 18.59
C GLY A 42 9.45 -5.01 17.85
N ALA A 43 9.84 -4.81 16.59
CA ALA A 43 10.83 -5.63 15.87
C ALA A 43 10.33 -6.81 15.01
N GLY A 44 9.31 -6.59 14.18
CA GLY A 44 9.00 -7.49 13.06
C GLY A 44 8.80 -6.73 11.76
N LEU A 45 9.90 -6.27 11.12
CA LEU A 45 9.86 -5.40 9.93
C LEU A 45 9.24 -4.02 10.27
N ARG A 46 9.60 -2.92 9.59
CA ARG A 46 8.87 -1.65 9.80
C ARG A 46 7.37 -1.92 9.62
N ASP A 47 6.52 -1.35 10.48
CA ASP A 47 5.06 -1.50 10.35
C ASP A 47 4.66 -1.33 8.87
N VAL A 48 3.98 -2.32 8.30
CA VAL A 48 3.67 -2.36 6.86
C VAL A 48 2.96 -1.08 6.42
N GLN A 49 2.19 -0.46 7.32
CA GLN A 49 1.58 0.86 7.09
C GLN A 49 2.62 1.96 6.94
N SER A 50 3.64 2.01 7.79
CA SER A 50 4.74 2.98 7.68
C SER A 50 5.49 2.79 6.37
N ILE A 51 5.78 1.54 5.98
CA ILE A 51 6.47 1.25 4.71
C ILE A 51 5.64 1.77 3.53
N ILE A 52 4.34 1.46 3.48
CA ILE A 52 3.48 1.87 2.37
C ILE A 52 3.35 3.40 2.32
N SER A 53 3.26 4.05 3.49
CA SER A 53 3.09 5.51 3.59
C SER A 53 4.29 6.29 3.02
N ASP A 54 5.50 5.73 3.13
CA ASP A 54 6.71 6.34 2.54
C ASP A 54 6.59 6.51 1.00
N TYR A 55 5.73 5.73 0.34
CA TYR A 55 5.53 5.77 -1.11
C TYR A 55 4.39 6.69 -1.58
N PHE A 56 3.71 7.39 -0.68
CA PHE A 56 2.73 8.42 -1.08
C PHE A 56 3.39 9.62 -1.76
N GLY A 57 4.69 9.84 -1.52
CA GLY A 57 5.50 10.86 -2.18
C GLY A 57 6.33 10.36 -3.36
N ASP A 58 6.09 9.14 -3.87
CA ASP A 58 6.91 8.59 -4.96
C ASP A 58 6.85 9.48 -6.21
N GLN A 59 7.99 9.59 -6.89
CA GLN A 59 8.14 10.38 -8.10
C GLN A 59 7.22 9.88 -9.23
N ASP A 60 6.96 8.57 -9.28
CA ASP A 60 6.06 7.98 -10.27
C ASP A 60 4.60 7.99 -9.78
N PRO A 61 3.67 8.63 -10.51
CA PRO A 61 2.25 8.71 -10.12
C PRO A 61 1.58 7.34 -9.99
N ARG A 62 2.05 6.32 -10.72
CA ARG A 62 1.49 4.96 -10.65
C ARG A 62 1.89 4.28 -9.34
N VAL A 63 3.10 4.57 -8.84
CA VAL A 63 3.58 4.04 -7.55
C VAL A 63 2.83 4.68 -6.39
N ARG A 64 2.57 5.99 -6.45
CA ARG A 64 1.68 6.65 -5.48
C ARG A 64 0.31 6.00 -5.44
N THR A 65 -0.29 5.77 -6.60
CA THR A 65 -1.59 5.08 -6.72
C THR A 65 -1.55 3.67 -6.12
N ALA A 66 -0.49 2.90 -6.37
CA ALA A 66 -0.34 1.55 -5.81
C ALA A 66 -0.19 1.56 -4.29
N ALA A 67 0.52 2.55 -3.72
CA ALA A 67 0.65 2.71 -2.28
C ALA A 67 -0.71 3.01 -1.63
N LEU A 68 -1.49 3.94 -2.19
CA LEU A 68 -2.83 4.26 -1.69
C LEU A 68 -3.77 3.05 -1.77
N LYS A 69 -3.72 2.29 -2.87
CA LYS A 69 -4.48 1.04 -3.02
C LYS A 69 -4.07 -0.02 -1.99
N ALA A 70 -2.77 -0.19 -1.76
CA ALA A 70 -2.26 -1.13 -0.77
C ALA A 70 -2.73 -0.76 0.65
N MET A 71 -2.72 0.54 0.97
CA MET A 71 -3.23 1.06 2.23
C MET A 71 -4.74 0.82 2.39
N LEU A 72 -5.53 1.09 1.35
CA LEU A 72 -6.97 0.77 1.34
C LEU A 72 -7.23 -0.73 1.55
N GLN A 73 -6.46 -1.60 0.90
CA GLN A 73 -6.59 -3.05 1.06
C GLN A 73 -6.31 -3.50 2.49
N LEU A 74 -5.37 -2.86 3.20
CA LEU A 74 -5.17 -3.12 4.62
C LEU A 74 -6.39 -2.69 5.44
N HIS A 75 -7.00 -1.55 5.12
CA HIS A 75 -8.23 -1.07 5.78
C HIS A 75 -9.39 -2.04 5.65
N GLU A 76 -9.67 -2.48 4.42
CA GLU A 76 -10.77 -3.38 4.10
C GLU A 76 -10.66 -4.72 4.83
N ARG A 77 -9.45 -5.08 5.27
CA ARG A 77 -9.15 -6.28 6.05
C ARG A 77 -9.19 -6.05 7.56
N GLY A 78 -9.57 -4.86 8.03
CA GLY A 78 -9.77 -4.53 9.44
C GLY A 78 -8.59 -3.84 10.13
N MET A 79 -7.56 -3.43 9.39
CA MET A 79 -6.47 -2.62 9.98
C MET A 79 -6.97 -1.19 10.24
N LYS A 80 -6.72 -0.69 11.45
CA LYS A 80 -6.95 0.73 11.76
C LYS A 80 -5.86 1.56 11.10
N ILE A 81 -6.26 2.48 10.23
CA ILE A 81 -5.38 3.39 9.51
C ILE A 81 -5.44 4.76 10.15
N HIS A 82 -4.29 5.44 10.22
CA HIS A 82 -4.22 6.78 10.78
C HIS A 82 -5.01 7.78 9.92
N GLN A 83 -5.80 8.65 10.56
CA GLN A 83 -6.77 9.53 9.89
C GLN A 83 -6.14 10.44 8.81
N ILE A 84 -4.91 10.88 9.02
CA ILE A 84 -4.13 11.70 8.07
C ILE A 84 -3.93 10.98 6.72
N ILE A 85 -3.74 9.66 6.77
CA ILE A 85 -3.57 8.81 5.59
C ILE A 85 -4.91 8.64 4.86
N TYR A 86 -6.01 8.54 5.61
CA TYR A 86 -7.35 8.43 5.04
C TYR A 86 -7.73 9.66 4.20
N ASP A 87 -7.42 10.86 4.68
CA ASP A 87 -7.71 12.11 3.95
C ASP A 87 -6.90 12.20 2.64
N GLN A 88 -5.65 11.73 2.64
CA GLN A 88 -4.80 11.64 1.45
C GLN A 88 -5.32 10.61 0.44
N VAL A 89 -5.64 9.39 0.90
CA VAL A 89 -6.23 8.33 0.06
C VAL A 89 -7.55 8.78 -0.54
N ARG A 90 -8.42 9.42 0.25
CA ARG A 90 -9.71 9.92 -0.22
C ARG A 90 -9.56 11.01 -1.28
N ALA A 91 -8.66 11.98 -1.07
CA ALA A 91 -8.46 13.08 -2.02
C ALA A 91 -7.94 12.59 -3.38
N GLU A 92 -6.95 11.69 -3.40
CA GLU A 92 -6.34 11.22 -4.65
C GLU A 92 -7.15 10.09 -5.34
N TYR A 93 -7.92 9.29 -4.59
CA TYR A 93 -8.88 8.33 -5.16
C TYR A 93 -10.09 9.01 -5.80
N VAL A 94 -10.61 10.08 -5.19
CA VAL A 94 -11.64 10.94 -5.79
C VAL A 94 -11.11 11.54 -7.08
N LEU A 95 -9.92 12.14 -7.07
CA LEU A 95 -9.33 12.70 -8.29
C LEU A 95 -9.08 11.66 -9.38
N THR A 96 -8.63 10.44 -9.06
CA THR A 96 -8.44 9.38 -10.06
C THR A 96 -9.75 8.76 -10.57
N ALA A 97 -10.77 8.63 -9.71
CA ALA A 97 -12.11 8.19 -10.13
C ALA A 97 -12.81 9.22 -11.03
N TYR A 98 -12.52 10.52 -10.87
CA TYR A 98 -13.06 11.60 -11.70
C TYR A 98 -12.14 12.05 -12.86
N CYS A 99 -10.88 11.60 -12.91
CA CYS A 99 -9.88 12.01 -13.92
C CYS A 99 -9.29 10.81 -14.69
N THR A 100 -10.00 9.68 -14.77
CA THR A 100 -9.72 8.66 -15.79
C THR A 100 -10.61 8.88 -17.01
N PRO A 101 -10.09 9.32 -18.16
CA PRO A 101 -10.78 9.13 -19.42
C PRO A 101 -10.55 7.67 -19.87
N THR A 102 -11.61 6.86 -19.77
CA THR A 102 -11.94 5.75 -20.69
C THR A 102 -10.96 4.58 -20.83
N VAL A 103 -11.28 3.42 -20.23
CA VAL A 103 -11.25 2.04 -20.81
C VAL A 103 -12.15 1.19 -19.88
N ALA A 104 -13.25 0.51 -20.20
CA ALA A 104 -13.87 0.08 -21.43
C ALA A 104 -15.40 -0.05 -21.22
N LEU A 105 -16.18 0.60 -22.08
CA LEU A 105 -17.37 -0.03 -22.66
C LEU A 105 -16.80 -0.96 -23.74
N ASP A 106 -16.67 -2.25 -23.45
CA ASP A 106 -16.53 -3.32 -24.46
C ASP A 106 -16.69 -4.68 -23.76
N VAL A 107 -17.98 -5.06 -23.63
CA VAL A 107 -18.66 -6.37 -23.54
C VAL A 107 -19.88 -6.24 -22.65
#